data_AF-A0A074X308-F1
#
_entry.id   AF-A0A074X308-F1
#
_cell.length_a   1.000
_cell.length_b   1.000
_cell.length_c   1.000
_cell.angle_alpha   90.00
_cell.angle_beta   90.00
_cell.angle_gamma   90.00
#
_symmetry.space_group_name_H-M   'P 1'
#
loop_
_entity.id
_entity.type
_entity.pdbx_description
1 polymer ?
#
loop_
_entity_poly.entity_id
_entity_poly.type
_entity_poly.pdbx_seq_one_letter_code
_entity_poly.pdbx_strand_id
1 'polypeptide(L)'
;PASSIATTRARTEDTDGRARTDPLYSARPGKDGSYRCPFLVSDGCQHKATKLKCNYDKYIDSHIKPFRCKHHNCNNNRFSSTACLLRHEREAHGLHGHGNKPFLCEFKDCDRSSPDNGFPRAYNLLDHMKRVHGYRPEKTAK
;
A
#
# COMPACT_ATOMS: atom_id res chain seq x y z
N PRO A 1 6.12 -44.06 3.56
CA PRO A 1 7.04 -42.98 3.11
C PRO A 1 6.27 -41.79 2.53
N ALA A 2 5.89 -40.84 3.40
CA ALA A 2 5.20 -39.60 3.01
C ALA A 2 6.22 -38.45 3.07
N SER A 3 6.65 -37.97 1.91
CA SER A 3 7.58 -36.85 1.79
C SER A 3 6.81 -35.54 1.84
N SER A 4 6.86 -34.88 2.99
CA SER A 4 6.36 -33.52 3.20
C SER A 4 7.31 -32.52 2.53
N ILE A 5 6.90 -31.92 1.41
CA ILE A 5 7.63 -30.81 0.78
C ILE A 5 7.29 -29.53 1.54
N ALA A 6 8.21 -29.12 2.43
CA ALA A 6 8.17 -27.81 3.05
C ALA A 6 8.37 -26.74 1.97
N THR A 7 7.33 -25.95 1.71
CA THR A 7 7.43 -24.78 0.84
C THR A 7 8.24 -23.71 1.56
N THR A 8 9.53 -23.64 1.26
CA THR A 8 10.42 -22.56 1.67
C THR A 8 9.87 -21.25 1.08
N ARG A 9 9.23 -20.42 1.91
CA ARG A 9 8.92 -19.04 1.54
C ARG A 9 10.25 -18.33 1.30
N ALA A 10 10.63 -18.19 0.04
CA ALA A 10 11.72 -17.33 -0.36
C ALA A 10 11.39 -15.92 0.17
N ARG A 11 12.08 -15.50 1.23
CA ARG A 11 12.19 -14.09 1.56
C ARG A 11 12.94 -13.51 0.37
N THR A 12 12.24 -12.79 -0.49
CA THR A 12 12.90 -11.92 -1.45
C THR A 12 13.83 -11.04 -0.63
N GLU A 13 15.13 -11.22 -0.83
CA GLU A 13 16.17 -10.42 -0.20
C GLU A 13 15.93 -8.97 -0.61
N ASP A 14 15.24 -8.25 0.26
CA ASP A 14 15.04 -6.81 0.18
C ASP A 14 16.39 -6.17 0.47
N THR A 15 17.22 -6.05 -0.56
CA THR A 15 18.44 -5.24 -0.54
C THR A 15 18.15 -3.74 -0.46
N ASP A 16 16.89 -3.34 -0.20
CA ASP A 16 16.42 -1.96 -0.03
C ASP A 16 15.94 -1.67 1.41
N GLY A 17 16.49 -2.35 2.41
CA GLY A 17 16.19 -2.09 3.83
C GLY A 17 16.50 -0.66 4.30
N ARG A 18 17.01 0.23 3.43
CA ARG A 18 17.20 1.65 3.67
C ARG A 18 16.73 2.50 2.49
N ALA A 19 15.43 2.48 2.16
CA ALA A 19 14.86 3.47 1.22
C ALA A 19 15.23 4.93 1.55
N ARG A 20 15.57 5.22 2.81
CA ARG A 20 16.03 6.52 3.30
C ARG A 20 17.56 6.58 3.46
N THR A 21 18.30 6.53 2.36
CA THR A 21 19.77 6.72 2.34
C THR A 21 20.21 8.15 2.06
N ASP A 22 19.29 9.02 1.65
CA ASP A 22 19.61 10.39 1.25
C ASP A 22 20.16 11.23 2.43
N PRO A 23 21.25 12.01 2.23
CA PRO A 23 21.80 12.89 3.26
C PRO A 23 20.78 13.83 3.91
N LEU A 24 19.70 14.18 3.21
CA LEU A 24 18.61 15.01 3.73
C LEU A 24 17.93 14.41 4.97
N TYR A 25 17.94 13.08 5.14
CA TYR A 25 17.42 12.43 6.34
C TYR A 25 18.33 12.60 7.57
N SER A 26 19.58 13.03 7.42
CA SER A 26 20.50 13.28 8.53
C SER A 26 20.40 14.71 9.10
N ALA A 27 19.41 15.48 8.66
CA ALA A 27 19.20 16.85 9.11
C ALA A 27 19.01 16.93 10.63
N ARG A 28 19.56 18.00 11.22
CA ARG A 28 19.44 18.32 12.65
C ARG A 28 18.34 19.35 12.87
N PRO A 29 17.71 19.37 14.05
CA PRO A 29 16.76 20.43 14.39
C PRO A 29 17.47 21.78 14.44
N GLY A 30 16.74 22.84 14.09
CA GLY A 30 17.19 24.23 14.20
C GLY A 30 17.29 24.70 15.65
N LYS A 31 17.63 25.98 15.84
CA LYS A 31 17.80 26.61 17.16
C LYS A 31 16.54 26.54 18.04
N ASP A 32 15.37 26.50 17.40
CA ASP A 32 14.04 26.38 18.00
C ASP A 32 13.64 24.92 18.30
N GLY A 33 14.53 23.95 18.06
CA GLY A 33 14.26 22.53 18.23
C GLY A 33 13.34 21.94 17.15
N SER A 34 13.08 22.67 16.05
CA SER A 34 12.23 22.22 14.96
C SER A 34 13.04 21.84 13.72
N TYR A 35 12.57 20.82 13.01
CA TYR A 35 13.03 20.42 11.70
C TYR A 35 12.28 21.22 10.65
N ARG A 36 13.02 21.76 9.68
CA ARG A 36 12.48 22.57 8.57
C ARG A 36 12.77 21.86 7.26
N CYS A 37 11.76 21.77 6.40
CA CYS A 37 11.92 21.15 5.08
C CYS A 37 12.91 21.98 4.24
N PRO A 38 13.99 21.38 3.69
CA PRO A 38 14.95 22.09 2.85
C PRO A 38 14.32 22.60 1.55
N PHE A 39 13.30 21.91 1.05
CA PHE A 39 12.54 22.28 -0.14
C PHE A 39 11.61 23.49 0.06
N LEU A 40 11.51 24.03 1.28
CA LEU A 40 10.79 25.29 1.54
C LEU A 40 11.39 26.44 0.72
N VAL A 41 12.72 26.47 0.62
CA VAL A 41 13.45 27.55 -0.06
C VAL A 41 13.62 27.25 -1.55
N SER A 42 13.89 26.00 -1.92
CA SER A 42 14.14 25.64 -3.32
C SER A 42 12.87 25.51 -4.16
N ASP A 43 11.81 24.91 -3.59
CA ASP A 43 10.62 24.49 -4.35
C ASP A 43 9.33 25.20 -3.85
N GLY A 44 9.45 26.15 -2.92
CA GLY A 44 8.29 26.80 -2.31
C GLY A 44 7.40 25.84 -1.51
N CYS A 45 8.00 24.78 -0.94
CA CYS A 45 7.28 23.75 -0.22
C CYS A 45 6.48 24.33 0.99
N GLN A 46 5.26 23.86 1.21
CA GLN A 46 4.38 24.37 2.27
C GLN A 46 4.43 23.55 3.58
N HIS A 47 5.41 22.66 3.75
CA HIS A 47 5.57 21.90 4.99
C HIS A 47 5.92 22.83 6.15
N LYS A 48 5.08 22.84 7.19
CA LYS A 48 5.35 23.56 8.43
C LYS A 48 6.52 22.92 9.17
N ALA A 49 7.27 23.73 9.91
CA ALA A 49 8.32 23.22 10.79
C ALA A 49 7.74 22.25 11.82
N THR A 50 8.43 21.15 12.09
CA THR A 50 7.97 20.08 12.98
C THR A 50 9.03 19.75 14.01
N LYS A 51 8.65 19.52 15.27
CA LYS A 51 9.60 19.05 16.30
C LYS A 51 9.95 17.56 16.15
N LEU A 52 9.11 16.80 15.43
CA LEU A 52 9.25 15.36 15.27
C LEU A 52 10.03 15.00 14.00
N LYS A 53 11.13 14.26 14.17
CA LYS A 53 11.97 13.76 13.07
C LYS A 53 11.19 12.88 12.09
N CYS A 54 10.29 12.04 12.58
CA CYS A 54 9.48 11.17 11.72
C CYS A 54 8.54 11.94 10.77
N ASN A 55 8.07 13.13 11.17
CA ASN A 55 7.29 13.99 10.28
C ASN A 55 8.18 14.66 9.23
N TYR A 56 9.37 15.11 9.64
CA TYR A 56 10.36 15.63 8.71
C TYR A 56 10.74 14.60 7.65
N ASP A 57 10.94 13.34 8.04
CA ASP A 57 11.25 12.26 7.08
C ASP A 57 10.14 12.05 6.07
N LYS A 58 8.87 12.14 6.48
CA LYS A 58 7.73 12.09 5.56
C LYS A 58 7.73 13.27 4.59
N TYR A 59 8.15 14.46 5.04
CA TYR A 59 8.29 15.62 4.16
C TYR A 59 9.35 15.34 3.09
N ILE A 60 10.52 14.84 3.47
CA ILE A 60 11.57 14.46 2.51
C ILE A 60 11.07 13.36 1.57
N ASP A 61 10.42 12.32 2.09
CA ASP A 61 9.87 11.23 1.28
C ASP A 61 8.91 11.77 0.19
N SER A 62 8.14 12.82 0.48
CA SER A 62 7.20 13.42 -0.48
C SER A 62 7.89 14.09 -1.68
N HIS A 63 9.10 14.64 -1.46
CA HIS A 63 9.89 15.31 -2.49
C HIS A 63 10.69 14.31 -3.31
N ILE A 64 11.53 13.52 -2.64
CA ILE A 64 12.48 12.66 -3.34
C ILE A 64 11.86 11.32 -3.76
N LYS A 65 10.67 10.98 -3.24
CA LYS A 65 9.91 9.75 -3.54
C LYS A 65 10.82 8.53 -3.58
N PRO A 66 11.42 8.14 -2.44
CA PRO A 66 12.51 7.18 -2.43
C PRO A 66 12.08 5.80 -2.94
N PHE A 67 10.83 5.42 -2.71
CA PHE A 67 10.29 4.10 -3.06
C PHE A 67 10.01 3.99 -4.55
N ARG A 68 10.55 2.96 -5.21
CA ARG A 68 10.41 2.73 -6.66
C ARG A 68 9.74 1.40 -6.94
N CYS A 69 8.87 1.36 -7.94
CA CYS A 69 8.36 0.09 -8.44
C CYS A 69 9.44 -0.64 -9.26
N LYS A 70 9.70 -1.89 -8.92
CA LYS A 70 10.71 -2.75 -9.56
C LYS A 70 10.13 -3.68 -10.63
N HIS A 71 8.84 -3.57 -10.95
CA HIS A 71 8.20 -4.43 -11.94
C HIS A 71 8.69 -4.09 -13.36
N HIS A 72 9.09 -5.11 -14.14
CA HIS A 72 9.74 -4.95 -15.45
C HIS A 72 8.96 -4.09 -16.46
N ASN A 73 7.63 -4.21 -16.49
CA ASN A 73 6.74 -3.43 -17.36
C ASN A 73 6.20 -2.15 -16.70
N CYS A 74 6.83 -1.69 -15.63
CA CYS A 74 6.49 -0.44 -14.97
C CYS A 74 7.47 0.66 -15.37
N ASN A 75 6.97 1.88 -15.60
CA ASN A 75 7.77 3.06 -15.93
C ASN A 75 8.61 3.59 -14.75
N ASN A 76 9.12 2.69 -13.89
CA ASN A 76 9.92 3.01 -12.71
C ASN A 76 9.25 4.08 -11.81
N ASN A 77 7.92 3.95 -11.64
CA ASN A 77 7.12 4.89 -10.87
C ASN A 77 7.67 5.03 -9.44
N ARG A 78 7.70 6.27 -8.95
CA ARG A 78 8.22 6.62 -7.63
C ARG A 78 7.13 7.06 -6.68
N PHE A 79 7.26 6.68 -5.42
CA PHE A 79 6.26 6.89 -4.38
C PHE A 79 6.88 7.49 -3.12
N SER A 80 6.08 8.26 -2.39
CA SER A 80 6.45 8.88 -1.11
C SER A 80 6.30 7.95 0.08
N SER A 81 5.75 6.75 -0.10
CA SER A 81 5.60 5.77 0.96
C SER A 81 5.53 4.36 0.39
N THR A 82 5.94 3.38 1.19
CA THR A 82 5.75 1.96 0.90
C THR A 82 4.27 1.63 0.68
N ALA A 83 3.35 2.25 1.42
CA ALA A 83 1.91 2.03 1.24
C ALA A 83 1.42 2.42 -0.17
N CYS A 84 1.88 3.56 -0.69
CA CYS A 84 1.56 3.97 -2.06
C CYS A 84 2.15 3.04 -3.11
N LEU A 85 3.40 2.59 -2.90
CA LEU A 85 4.04 1.62 -3.77
C LEU A 85 3.27 0.28 -3.79
N LEU A 86 2.93 -0.26 -2.63
CA LEU A 86 2.18 -1.52 -2.54
C LEU A 86 0.79 -1.44 -3.15
N ARG A 87 0.12 -0.28 -3.04
CA ARG A 87 -1.15 -0.04 -3.72
C ARG A 87 -0.96 -0.02 -5.23
N HIS A 88 0.09 0.65 -5.72
CA HIS A 88 0.40 0.66 -7.14
C HIS A 88 0.72 -0.74 -7.68
N GLU A 89 1.58 -1.49 -7.00
CA GLU A 89 1.94 -2.86 -7.42
C GLU A 89 0.72 -3.78 -7.48
N ARG A 90 -0.20 -3.61 -6.55
CA ARG A 90 -1.49 -4.29 -6.54
C ARG A 90 -2.31 -3.92 -7.78
N GLU A 91 -2.61 -2.63 -7.96
CA GLU A 91 -3.54 -2.14 -8.99
C GLU A 91 -2.99 -2.26 -10.42
N ALA A 92 -1.71 -1.93 -10.64
CA ALA A 92 -1.10 -1.84 -11.96
C ALA A 92 -0.41 -3.15 -12.41
N HIS A 93 -0.03 -4.02 -11.49
CA HIS A 93 0.77 -5.22 -11.80
C HIS A 93 0.15 -6.53 -11.32
N GLY A 94 -1.03 -6.50 -10.69
CA GLY A 94 -1.65 -7.73 -10.21
C GLY A 94 -0.90 -8.37 -9.02
N LEU A 95 0.08 -7.66 -8.42
CA LEU A 95 0.90 -8.21 -7.34
C LEU A 95 0.13 -8.25 -6.01
N HIS A 96 0.68 -8.99 -5.04
CA HIS A 96 0.13 -9.07 -3.67
C HIS A 96 -1.31 -9.60 -3.59
N GLY A 97 -1.65 -10.56 -4.46
CA GLY A 97 -2.96 -11.23 -4.49
C GLY A 97 -4.06 -10.44 -5.22
N HIS A 98 -3.69 -9.47 -6.06
CA HIS A 98 -4.65 -8.75 -6.88
C HIS A 98 -5.12 -9.63 -8.05
N GLY A 99 -6.39 -10.03 -8.00
CA GLY A 99 -7.00 -10.93 -8.98
C GLY A 99 -7.63 -12.16 -8.35
N ASN A 100 -7.17 -12.57 -7.17
CA ASN A 100 -7.84 -13.64 -6.42
C ASN A 100 -9.11 -13.07 -5.79
N LYS A 101 -10.26 -13.37 -6.40
CA LYS A 101 -11.58 -12.85 -6.04
C LYS A 101 -12.51 -13.99 -5.61
N PRO A 102 -12.16 -14.77 -4.56
CA PRO A 102 -12.89 -15.99 -4.23
C PRO A 102 -14.32 -15.75 -3.71
N PHE A 103 -14.64 -14.50 -3.33
CA PHE A 103 -15.93 -14.18 -2.72
C PHE A 103 -16.90 -13.65 -3.78
N LEU A 104 -17.76 -14.52 -4.31
CA LEU A 104 -18.75 -14.19 -5.34
C LEU A 104 -20.07 -13.73 -4.70
N CYS A 105 -20.80 -12.86 -5.38
CA CYS A 105 -22.17 -12.52 -4.97
C CYS A 105 -23.09 -13.73 -5.09
N GLU A 106 -23.90 -14.01 -4.07
CA GLU A 106 -24.85 -15.13 -4.07
C GLU A 106 -26.06 -14.88 -4.99
N PHE A 107 -26.34 -13.62 -5.32
CA PHE A 107 -27.42 -13.22 -6.21
C PHE A 107 -27.00 -13.48 -7.68
N LYS A 108 -27.61 -14.48 -8.32
CA LYS A 108 -27.25 -14.93 -9.69
C LYS A 108 -27.42 -13.85 -10.77
N ASP A 109 -28.35 -12.93 -10.59
CA ASP A 109 -28.58 -11.82 -11.52
C ASP A 109 -27.61 -10.63 -11.29
N CYS A 110 -26.67 -10.76 -10.36
CA CYS A 110 -25.66 -9.74 -10.10
C CYS A 110 -24.40 -10.01 -10.93
N ASP A 111 -23.86 -8.98 -11.59
CA ASP A 111 -22.59 -9.05 -12.33
C ASP A 111 -21.40 -9.55 -11.48
N ARG A 112 -21.52 -9.40 -10.14
CA ARG A 112 -20.53 -9.81 -9.14
C ARG A 112 -20.64 -11.29 -8.73
N SER A 113 -21.61 -12.03 -9.25
CA SER A 113 -21.75 -13.48 -9.05
C SER A 113 -20.84 -14.30 -9.96
N SER A 114 -20.32 -13.69 -11.04
CA SER A 114 -19.43 -14.36 -11.97
C SER A 114 -18.02 -14.55 -11.38
N PRO A 115 -17.36 -15.71 -11.62
CA PRO A 115 -16.02 -16.02 -11.08
C PRO A 115 -14.95 -14.94 -11.33
N ASP A 116 -15.07 -14.19 -12.42
CA ASP A 116 -14.12 -13.13 -12.79
C ASP A 116 -14.35 -11.80 -12.03
N ASN A 117 -15.56 -11.60 -11.51
CA ASN A 117 -16.03 -10.32 -10.97
C ASN A 117 -16.22 -10.29 -9.45
N GLY A 118 -15.79 -11.35 -8.77
CA GLY A 118 -15.88 -11.48 -7.32
C GLY A 118 -15.16 -10.39 -6.53
N PHE A 119 -15.24 -10.52 -5.22
CA PHE A 119 -14.55 -9.67 -4.27
C PHE A 119 -13.27 -10.36 -3.78
N PRO A 120 -12.17 -9.60 -3.60
CA PRO A 120 -10.98 -10.12 -2.95
C PRO A 120 -11.16 -10.38 -1.45
N ARG A 121 -12.24 -9.86 -0.84
CA ARG A 121 -12.50 -9.94 0.61
C ARG A 121 -13.97 -10.21 0.91
N ALA A 122 -14.23 -11.09 1.87
CA ALA A 122 -15.58 -11.40 2.35
C ALA A 122 -16.33 -10.15 2.86
N TYR A 123 -15.66 -9.24 3.55
CA TYR A 123 -16.26 -7.98 4.00
C TYR A 123 -16.80 -7.14 2.83
N ASN A 124 -16.06 -7.06 1.72
CA ASN A 124 -16.49 -6.30 0.55
C ASN A 124 -17.72 -6.95 -0.11
N LEU A 125 -17.78 -8.29 -0.11
CA LEU A 125 -18.97 -9.02 -0.55
C LEU A 125 -20.19 -8.71 0.34
N LEU A 126 -20.04 -8.83 1.68
CA LEU A 126 -21.14 -8.54 2.61
C LEU A 126 -21.63 -7.09 2.52
N ASP A 127 -20.72 -6.13 2.40
CA ASP A 127 -21.03 -4.71 2.22
C ASP A 127 -21.74 -4.44 0.88
N HIS A 128 -21.29 -5.10 -0.19
CA HIS A 128 -21.98 -5.08 -1.48
C HIS A 128 -23.40 -5.64 -1.37
N MET A 129 -23.57 -6.82 -0.78
CA MET A 129 -24.88 -7.44 -0.62
C MET A 129 -25.82 -6.56 0.20
N LYS A 130 -25.33 -5.91 1.26
CA LYS A 130 -26.11 -4.95 2.07
C LYS A 130 -26.58 -3.75 1.25
N ARG A 131 -25.70 -3.11 0.49
CA ARG A 131 -25.98 -1.85 -0.22
C ARG A 131 -26.72 -2.04 -1.54
N VAL A 132 -26.41 -3.11 -2.27
CA VAL A 132 -26.95 -3.37 -3.62
C VAL A 132 -28.18 -4.26 -3.57
N HIS A 133 -28.19 -5.26 -2.68
CA HIS A 133 -29.27 -6.24 -2.59
C HIS A 133 -30.13 -6.08 -1.33
N GLY A 134 -29.87 -5.05 -0.51
CA GLY A 134 -30.58 -4.87 0.77
C GLY A 134 -30.39 -6.04 1.75
N TYR A 135 -29.35 -6.87 1.52
CA TYR A 135 -29.16 -8.11 2.27
C TYR A 135 -28.87 -7.80 3.73
N ARG A 136 -29.70 -8.33 4.62
CA ARG A 136 -29.47 -8.28 6.07
C ARG A 136 -29.00 -9.67 6.46
N PRO A 137 -27.73 -9.85 6.85
CA PRO A 137 -27.27 -11.15 7.29
C PRO A 137 -28.10 -11.57 8.49
N GLU A 138 -28.80 -12.70 8.38
CA GLU A 138 -29.45 -13.30 9.53
C GLU A 138 -28.37 -13.63 10.55
N LYS A 139 -28.57 -13.24 11.81
CA LYS A 139 -27.62 -13.55 12.87
C LYS A 139 -27.61 -15.07 13.01
N THR A 140 -26.60 -15.74 12.46
CA THR A 140 -26.38 -17.15 12.75
C THR A 140 -26.04 -17.22 14.24
N ALA A 141 -27.04 -17.55 15.05
CA ALA A 141 -26.85 -17.89 16.45
C ALA A 141 -25.88 -19.08 16.49
N LYS A 142 -24.71 -18.85 17.06
CA LYS A 142 -23.87 -19.93 17.58
C LYS A 142 -24.35 -20.29 18.97
#